data_AF-A0A3M1EIW6-F1
#
_entry.id   AF-A0A3M1EIW6-F1
#
_cell.length_a   1.000
_cell.length_b   1.000
_cell.length_c   1.000
_cell.angle_alpha   90.00
_cell.angle_beta   90.00
_cell.angle_gamma   90.00
#
_symmetry.space_group_name_H-M   'P 1'
#
loop_
_entity.id
_entity.type
_entity.pdbx_description
1 polymer ?
#
loop_
_entity_poly.entity_id
_entity_poly.type
_entity_poly.pdbx_seq_one_letter_code
_entity_poly.pdbx_strand_id
1 'polypeptide(L)'
;MTYSTQRRVLWFDFSPFFSRVKFRVSGFNRQSPNLPISQSPISNLQSPEASMLSTDPIPRTVRAYDKRAAHFSRLLFNFSLEAEIERFAAYLRPGALVLDVGCGPGRDMLAFAKRGFRVVGIDRSAGMLREAARRGAGPLVLADMRRLPFARHAANGVWACASLHHLPKTELPAALREIHRVLHHGHVYLSVKEGQAETWRQNGGEARFFAHYHPAEVELALERSGFHVLDCRLTPDAGGRDLRWVNATGWTKLTTPRVGASTVIFDAEGRVLLTRRADNGQWCVPGGHLDFGETIEQAALREAFEETGLRVEIERLSGMYSVHYPAHIFPERKGRDVFIVTFRCRVIGGSLTLNEEVTEFGWFDPHNLPPDLLLNHRRRILDAAALSAPPD
;
A
#
# COMPACT_ATOMS: atom_id res chain seq x y z
N MET A 1 33.96 49.69 -9.54
CA MET A 1 34.05 48.26 -9.20
C MET A 1 33.14 47.96 -8.02
N THR A 2 31.94 47.47 -8.30
CA THR A 2 31.09 46.53 -7.52
C THR A 2 29.69 46.62 -8.14
N TYR A 3 29.37 45.66 -9.01
CA TYR A 3 28.03 45.50 -9.56
C TYR A 3 27.18 44.72 -8.56
N SER A 4 26.15 45.36 -8.01
CA SER A 4 25.07 44.73 -7.27
C SER A 4 23.95 44.39 -8.25
N THR A 5 23.68 43.09 -8.45
CA THR A 5 22.57 42.60 -9.27
C THR A 5 21.53 41.95 -8.37
N GLN A 6 20.47 42.71 -8.04
CA GLN A 6 19.21 42.17 -7.56
C GLN A 6 18.49 41.45 -8.71
N ARG A 7 18.21 40.15 -8.57
CA ARG A 7 17.24 39.44 -9.42
C ARG A 7 15.89 39.39 -8.72
N ARG A 8 14.88 39.95 -9.39
CA ARG A 8 13.45 39.87 -9.06
C ARG A 8 12.97 38.43 -9.22
N VAL A 9 12.24 37.92 -8.23
CA VAL A 9 11.38 36.73 -8.35
C VAL A 9 9.93 37.22 -8.32
N LEU A 10 9.20 36.95 -9.39
CA LEU A 10 7.78 37.24 -9.54
C LEU A 10 6.96 36.19 -8.78
N TRP A 11 6.13 36.64 -7.84
CA TRP A 11 5.10 35.83 -7.21
C TRP A 11 3.80 36.01 -8.00
N PHE A 12 3.21 34.89 -8.47
CA PHE A 12 1.83 34.88 -8.94
C PHE A 12 0.93 34.38 -7.82
N ASP A 13 0.06 35.29 -7.39
CA ASP A 13 -1.02 35.11 -6.43
C ASP A 13 -2.24 34.52 -7.16
N PHE A 14 -2.79 33.42 -6.63
CA PHE A 14 -4.04 32.83 -7.09
C PHE A 14 -4.88 32.39 -5.89
N SER A 15 -5.62 33.33 -5.32
CA SER A 15 -6.96 33.11 -4.75
C SER A 15 -7.94 33.91 -5.59
N PRO A 16 -9.11 33.35 -5.99
CA PRO A 16 -10.29 33.50 -5.12
C PRO A 16 -11.33 32.37 -5.23
N PHE A 17 -12.42 32.54 -4.45
CA PHE A 17 -13.73 31.83 -4.47
C PHE A 17 -13.95 30.61 -3.57
N PHE A 18 -14.13 30.86 -2.26
CA PHE A 18 -15.17 30.18 -1.50
C PHE A 18 -15.95 31.19 -0.65
N SER A 19 -17.19 31.47 -1.06
CA SER A 19 -18.19 32.02 -0.14
C SER A 19 -19.54 31.35 -0.41
N ARG A 20 -20.26 31.07 0.68
CA ARG A 20 -21.66 30.62 0.80
C ARG A 20 -21.91 29.13 0.92
N VAL A 21 -21.74 28.59 2.13
CA VAL A 21 -22.79 27.77 2.77
C VAL A 21 -22.92 28.22 4.22
N LYS A 22 -24.11 28.71 4.58
CA LYS A 22 -24.48 29.13 5.94
C LYS A 22 -24.76 27.89 6.79
N PHE A 23 -24.09 27.75 7.93
CA PHE A 23 -24.51 26.80 8.96
C PHE A 23 -25.76 27.36 9.67
N ARG A 24 -26.87 26.61 9.59
CA ARG A 24 -28.08 26.87 10.35
C ARG A 24 -28.01 26.08 11.64
N VAL A 25 -27.84 26.78 12.76
CA VAL A 25 -27.99 26.22 14.11
C VAL A 25 -29.47 26.32 14.46
N SER A 26 -30.11 25.18 14.70
CA SER A 26 -31.39 25.05 15.39
C SER A 26 -31.14 24.00 16.49
N GLY A 27 -31.29 24.26 17.78
CA GLY A 27 -32.35 25.01 18.44
C GLY A 27 -33.03 24.03 19.38
N PHE A 28 -32.56 23.98 20.63
CA PHE A 28 -33.17 23.21 21.72
C PHE A 28 -34.62 23.67 21.93
N ASN A 29 -35.60 22.75 21.92
CA ASN A 29 -36.68 22.82 22.90
C ASN A 29 -37.31 21.45 23.19
N ARG A 30 -37.71 21.31 24.46
CA ARG A 30 -38.35 20.17 25.13
C ARG A 30 -39.78 19.96 24.61
N GLN A 31 -40.14 18.70 24.32
CA GLN A 31 -41.36 18.03 24.82
C GLN A 31 -41.44 16.60 24.24
N SER A 32 -41.53 15.63 25.14
CA SER A 32 -41.74 14.20 24.85
C SER A 32 -43.18 13.92 24.39
N PRO A 33 -43.42 12.77 23.74
CA PRO A 33 -44.19 11.76 24.45
C PRO A 33 -43.60 10.34 24.37
N ASN A 34 -43.81 9.65 25.48
CA ASN A 34 -43.47 8.28 25.88
C ASN A 34 -43.55 7.18 24.81
N LEU A 35 -42.48 6.36 24.76
CA LEU A 35 -42.52 4.94 24.41
C LEU A 35 -41.58 4.17 25.38
N PRO A 36 -41.91 2.94 25.78
CA PRO A 36 -41.46 2.35 27.04
C PRO A 36 -40.00 1.89 27.02
N ILE A 37 -39.30 2.21 28.12
CA ILE A 37 -37.95 1.73 28.43
C ILE A 37 -38.08 0.29 28.94
N SER A 38 -37.67 -0.67 28.13
CA SER A 38 -37.35 -2.03 28.59
C SER A 38 -36.03 -1.97 29.35
N GLN A 39 -36.10 -2.12 30.67
CA GLN A 39 -34.92 -2.37 31.51
C GLN A 39 -34.56 -3.85 31.42
N SER A 40 -33.45 -4.13 30.74
CA SER A 40 -32.73 -5.40 30.84
C SER A 40 -31.32 -5.08 31.36
N PRO A 41 -30.89 -5.60 32.52
CA PRO A 41 -29.55 -5.33 33.03
C PRO A 41 -28.53 -6.12 32.20
N ILE A 42 -27.69 -5.44 31.41
CA ILE A 42 -26.44 -6.05 30.93
C ILE A 42 -25.45 -6.00 32.09
N SER A 43 -25.65 -6.88 33.07
CA SER A 43 -24.60 -7.32 33.97
C SER A 43 -23.83 -8.45 33.31
N ASN A 44 -22.98 -8.14 32.33
CA ASN A 44 -21.92 -9.06 31.94
C ASN A 44 -20.68 -8.73 32.78
N LEU A 45 -20.71 -9.26 34.00
CA LEU A 45 -19.51 -9.65 34.72
C LEU A 45 -18.65 -10.47 33.76
N GLN A 46 -17.52 -9.92 33.32
CA GLN A 46 -16.45 -10.75 32.79
C GLN A 46 -16.05 -11.69 33.93
N SER A 47 -16.43 -12.96 33.82
CA SER A 47 -15.99 -13.98 34.74
C SER A 47 -14.45 -14.06 34.70
N PRO A 48 -13.77 -14.20 35.85
CA PRO A 48 -12.31 -14.35 35.88
C PRO A 48 -11.81 -15.55 35.05
N GLU A 49 -12.67 -16.55 34.85
CA GLU A 49 -12.38 -17.82 34.18
C GLU A 49 -12.21 -17.69 32.66
N ALA A 50 -12.91 -16.78 31.99
CA ALA A 50 -12.76 -16.56 30.54
C ALA A 50 -11.37 -16.00 30.15
N SER A 51 -10.61 -15.46 31.13
CA SER A 51 -9.27 -14.92 30.91
C SER A 51 -8.16 -15.98 30.90
N MET A 52 -8.44 -17.21 31.34
CA MET A 52 -7.43 -18.27 31.50
C MET A 52 -7.28 -19.21 30.29
N LEU A 53 -8.13 -19.08 29.27
CA LEU A 53 -8.12 -19.93 28.05
C LEU A 53 -7.61 -19.21 26.79
N SER A 54 -7.17 -17.95 26.90
CA SER A 54 -6.60 -17.25 25.74
C SER A 54 -5.15 -17.70 25.50
N THR A 55 -4.91 -18.35 24.36
CA THR A 55 -3.56 -18.63 23.85
C THR A 55 -2.85 -17.38 23.31
N ASP A 56 -3.56 -16.24 23.19
CA ASP A 56 -2.96 -14.96 22.80
C ASP A 56 -2.09 -14.42 23.95
N PRO A 57 -0.76 -14.31 23.78
CA PRO A 57 0.12 -13.84 24.84
C PRO A 57 0.03 -12.31 25.08
N ILE A 58 -0.66 -11.58 24.20
CA ILE A 58 -0.60 -10.12 24.18
C ILE A 58 -1.30 -9.49 25.39
N PRO A 59 -2.52 -9.88 25.82
CA PRO A 59 -3.15 -9.28 27.00
C PRO A 59 -2.30 -9.40 28.28
N ARG A 60 -1.59 -10.52 28.46
CA ARG A 60 -0.67 -10.71 29.59
C ARG A 60 0.57 -9.83 29.47
N THR A 61 1.14 -9.73 28.27
CA THR A 61 2.29 -8.83 28.00
C THR A 61 1.92 -7.36 28.22
N VAL A 62 0.74 -6.92 27.76
CA VAL A 62 0.23 -5.55 27.98
C VAL A 62 0.05 -5.27 29.47
N ARG A 63 -0.56 -6.19 30.21
CA ARG A 63 -0.72 -6.07 31.68
C ARG A 63 0.62 -5.90 32.39
N ALA A 64 1.65 -6.63 31.96
CA ALA A 64 2.99 -6.51 32.52
C ALA A 64 3.61 -5.12 32.27
N TYR A 65 3.43 -4.56 31.06
CA TYR A 65 3.84 -3.19 30.76
C TYR A 65 3.05 -2.15 31.57
N ASP A 66 1.73 -2.29 31.66
CA ASP A 66 0.87 -1.35 32.41
C ASP A 66 1.22 -1.30 33.90
N LYS A 67 1.38 -2.46 34.55
CA LYS A 67 1.71 -2.54 35.98
C LYS A 67 3.05 -1.89 36.32
N ARG A 68 3.99 -1.88 35.38
CA ARG A 68 5.37 -1.41 35.59
C ARG A 68 5.76 -0.28 34.63
N ALA A 69 4.78 0.48 34.14
CA ALA A 69 4.99 1.48 33.09
C ALA A 69 6.07 2.51 33.46
N ALA A 70 6.02 3.09 34.66
CA ALA A 70 7.02 4.04 35.14
C ALA A 70 8.44 3.45 35.24
N HIS A 71 8.55 2.15 35.56
CA HIS A 71 9.85 1.45 35.58
C HIS A 71 10.37 1.23 34.16
N PHE A 72 9.55 0.67 33.27
CA PHE A 72 9.94 0.45 31.88
C PHE A 72 10.21 1.76 31.14
N SER A 73 9.42 2.82 31.38
CA SER A 73 9.65 4.16 30.85
C SER A 73 11.05 4.68 31.19
N ARG A 74 11.48 4.58 32.46
CA ARG A 74 12.84 5.00 32.85
C ARG A 74 13.93 4.18 32.16
N LEU A 75 13.75 2.87 32.04
CA LEU A 75 14.73 2.00 31.39
C LEU A 75 14.82 2.23 29.87
N LEU A 76 13.68 2.27 29.20
CA LEU A 76 13.60 2.28 27.73
C LEU A 76 13.91 3.64 27.13
N PHE A 77 13.60 4.72 27.84
CA PHE A 77 13.77 6.08 27.32
C PHE A 77 15.24 6.48 27.16
N ASN A 78 16.16 5.84 27.88
CA ASN A 78 17.57 6.23 27.89
C ASN A 78 18.42 5.56 26.79
N PHE A 79 17.88 4.60 26.04
CA PHE A 79 18.62 4.02 24.91
C PHE A 79 18.63 4.99 23.73
N SER A 80 19.80 5.23 23.16
CA SER A 80 19.91 5.98 21.90
C SER A 80 19.76 5.03 20.71
N LEU A 81 18.87 5.39 19.78
CA LEU A 81 18.71 4.75 18.47
C LEU A 81 18.90 5.77 17.34
N GLU A 82 19.72 6.79 17.60
CA GLU A 82 19.88 7.93 16.68
C GLU A 82 20.28 7.48 15.28
N ALA A 83 21.21 6.53 15.17
CA ALA A 83 21.69 6.03 13.89
C ALA A 83 20.60 5.26 13.09
N GLU A 84 19.74 4.50 13.78
CA GLU A 84 18.61 3.79 13.17
C GLU A 84 17.53 4.79 12.72
N ILE A 85 17.26 5.80 13.55
CA ILE A 85 16.30 6.86 13.25
C ILE A 85 16.78 7.69 12.05
N GLU A 86 18.06 8.03 11.98
CA GLU A 86 18.65 8.75 10.85
C GLU A 86 18.59 7.95 9.55
N ARG A 87 18.96 6.67 9.60
CA ARG A 87 18.84 5.76 8.46
C ARG A 87 17.41 5.68 7.94
N PHE A 88 16.43 5.55 8.84
CA PHE A 88 15.03 5.50 8.44
C PHE A 88 14.51 6.85 7.92
N ALA A 89 14.88 7.94 8.58
CA ALA A 89 14.51 9.29 8.17
C ALA A 89 15.03 9.65 6.77
N ALA A 90 16.17 9.11 6.35
CA ALA A 90 16.74 9.32 5.02
C ALA A 90 15.82 8.82 3.88
N TYR A 91 14.91 7.88 4.16
CA TYR A 91 13.92 7.39 3.19
C TYR A 91 12.64 8.24 3.14
N LEU A 92 12.50 9.23 4.03
CA LEU A 92 11.28 9.99 4.19
C LEU A 92 11.48 11.44 3.76
N ARG A 93 10.47 11.99 3.06
CA ARG A 93 10.45 13.42 2.76
C ARG A 93 10.31 14.25 4.05
N PRO A 94 10.85 15.49 4.09
CA PRO A 94 10.61 16.41 5.20
C PRO A 94 9.11 16.58 5.53
N GLY A 95 8.76 16.61 6.81
CA GLY A 95 7.38 16.75 7.26
C GLY A 95 6.48 15.52 7.04
N ALA A 96 7.04 14.38 6.59
CA ALA A 96 6.31 13.13 6.45
C ALA A 96 5.61 12.71 7.75
N LEU A 97 4.46 12.02 7.62
CA LEU A 97 3.77 11.41 8.75
C LEU A 97 4.37 10.02 9.04
N VAL A 98 4.89 9.87 10.26
CA VAL A 98 5.41 8.62 10.82
C VAL A 98 4.44 8.09 11.88
N LEU A 99 4.09 6.81 11.77
CA LEU A 99 3.39 6.09 12.84
C LEU A 99 4.41 5.30 13.65
N ASP A 100 4.53 5.61 14.95
CA ASP A 100 5.36 4.85 15.89
C ASP A 100 4.51 3.74 16.52
N VAL A 101 4.64 2.51 16.00
CA VAL A 101 3.82 1.34 16.35
C VAL A 101 4.49 0.56 17.48
N GLY A 102 3.90 0.65 18.66
CA GLY A 102 4.52 0.24 19.93
C GLY A 102 5.41 1.34 20.52
N CYS A 103 4.93 2.59 20.47
CA CYS A 103 5.71 3.79 20.82
C CYS A 103 6.20 3.83 22.28
N GLY A 104 5.63 3.00 23.17
CA GLY A 104 6.05 2.90 24.56
C GLY A 104 6.02 4.27 25.25
N PRO A 105 7.14 4.74 25.84
CA PRO A 105 7.20 6.01 26.55
C PRO A 105 7.45 7.22 25.62
N GLY A 106 7.28 7.06 24.30
CA GLY A 106 7.38 8.13 23.32
C GLY A 106 8.80 8.60 22.99
N ARG A 107 9.83 7.79 23.27
CA ARG A 107 11.23 8.14 23.02
C ARG A 107 11.47 8.44 21.53
N ASP A 108 11.14 7.49 20.68
CA ASP A 108 11.41 7.58 19.24
C ASP A 108 10.51 8.63 18.60
N MET A 109 9.26 8.75 19.07
CA MET A 109 8.36 9.84 18.68
C MET A 109 9.01 11.23 18.84
N LEU A 110 9.59 11.51 20.00
CA LEU A 110 10.22 12.80 20.27
C LEU A 110 11.45 13.01 19.40
N ALA A 111 12.22 11.96 19.11
CA ALA A 111 13.38 12.03 18.23
C ALA A 111 12.99 12.33 16.77
N PHE A 112 11.91 11.73 16.26
CA PHE A 112 11.35 12.06 14.94
C PHE A 112 10.75 13.47 14.92
N ALA A 113 10.01 13.88 15.97
CA ALA A 113 9.42 15.21 16.04
C ALA A 113 10.48 16.32 16.03
N LYS A 114 11.60 16.13 16.74
CA LYS A 114 12.77 17.05 16.71
C LYS A 114 13.37 17.21 15.31
N ARG A 115 13.22 16.21 14.45
CA ARG A 115 13.66 16.21 13.05
C ARG A 115 12.62 16.78 12.09
N GLY A 116 11.51 17.33 12.60
CA GLY A 116 10.46 17.97 11.80
C GLY A 116 9.45 17.00 11.20
N PHE A 117 9.45 15.72 11.60
CA PHE A 117 8.41 14.78 11.20
C PHE A 117 7.13 14.99 12.00
N ARG A 118 5.99 14.73 11.37
CA ARG A 118 4.72 14.56 12.09
C ARG A 118 4.69 13.14 12.63
N VAL A 119 4.41 12.96 13.91
CA VAL A 119 4.43 11.62 14.52
C VAL A 119 3.15 11.36 15.27
N VAL A 120 2.59 10.16 15.09
CA VAL A 120 1.51 9.63 15.91
C VAL A 120 2.00 8.35 16.58
N GLY A 121 1.88 8.29 17.89
CA GLY A 121 2.25 7.13 18.68
C GLY A 121 1.09 6.17 18.85
N ILE A 122 1.34 4.88 18.66
CA ILE A 122 0.38 3.81 18.87
C ILE A 122 0.95 2.86 19.91
N ASP A 123 0.18 2.53 20.93
CA ASP A 123 0.56 1.46 21.87
C ASP A 123 -0.71 0.79 22.41
N ARG A 124 -0.58 -0.46 22.87
CA ARG A 124 -1.68 -1.20 23.49
C ARG A 124 -1.69 -1.03 25.02
N SER A 125 -0.59 -0.54 25.60
CA SER A 125 -0.46 -0.22 27.02
C SER A 125 -0.85 1.23 27.32
N ALA A 126 -2.00 1.39 27.98
CA ALA A 126 -2.44 2.71 28.46
C ALA A 126 -1.49 3.31 29.50
N GLY A 127 -0.78 2.48 30.26
CA GLY A 127 0.31 2.88 31.15
C GLY A 127 1.45 3.55 30.39
N MET A 128 1.97 2.91 29.34
CA MET A 128 3.05 3.47 28.53
C MET A 128 2.64 4.76 27.81
N LEU A 129 1.42 4.82 27.26
CA LEU A 129 0.90 6.06 26.67
C LEU A 129 0.80 7.21 27.67
N ARG A 130 0.44 6.94 28.93
CA ARG A 130 0.47 7.97 29.99
C ARG A 130 1.89 8.46 30.26
N GLU A 131 2.88 7.57 30.25
CA GLU A 131 4.30 7.97 30.38
C GLU A 131 4.78 8.80 29.18
N ALA A 132 4.36 8.44 27.96
CA ALA A 132 4.66 9.21 26.75
C ALA A 132 4.06 10.63 26.82
N ALA A 133 2.79 10.73 27.20
CA ALA A 133 2.11 12.02 27.36
C ALA A 133 2.79 12.92 28.40
N ARG A 134 3.22 12.36 29.54
CA ARG A 134 3.98 13.11 30.57
C ARG A 134 5.30 13.68 30.06
N ARG A 135 5.88 13.08 29.03
CA ARG A 135 7.12 13.53 28.38
C ARG A 135 6.88 14.47 27.20
N GLY A 136 5.63 14.83 26.93
CA GLY A 136 5.24 15.71 25.82
C GLY A 136 5.16 15.02 24.46
N ALA A 137 5.17 13.68 24.41
CA ALA A 137 4.97 12.95 23.17
C ALA A 137 3.47 12.89 22.81
N GLY A 138 3.15 13.13 21.55
CA GLY A 138 1.79 12.99 21.01
C GLY A 138 1.65 13.57 19.61
N PRO A 139 0.52 13.31 18.91
CA PRO A 139 -0.68 12.61 19.39
C PRO A 139 -0.49 11.11 19.68
N LEU A 140 -1.33 10.55 20.58
CA LEU A 140 -1.24 9.16 21.04
C LEU A 140 -2.56 8.40 20.83
N VAL A 141 -2.46 7.14 20.43
CA VAL A 141 -3.60 6.26 20.12
C VAL A 141 -3.45 4.92 20.83
N LEU A 142 -4.45 4.56 21.64
CA LEU A 142 -4.55 3.23 22.24
C LEU A 142 -5.12 2.24 21.21
N ALA A 143 -4.29 1.39 20.62
CA ALA A 143 -4.73 0.42 19.63
C ALA A 143 -3.85 -0.83 19.54
N ASP A 144 -4.40 -1.87 18.92
CA ASP A 144 -3.66 -3.09 18.57
C ASP A 144 -2.98 -2.90 17.22
N MET A 145 -1.68 -3.20 17.14
CA MET A 145 -0.90 -3.10 15.90
C MET A 145 -1.39 -4.04 14.78
N ARG A 146 -2.14 -5.08 15.13
CA ARG A 146 -2.79 -5.97 14.15
C ARG A 146 -4.03 -5.35 13.51
N ARG A 147 -4.53 -4.23 14.05
CA ARG A 147 -5.70 -3.50 13.54
C ARG A 147 -5.56 -2.01 13.86
N LEU A 148 -4.80 -1.33 13.01
CA LEU A 148 -4.49 0.08 13.14
C LEU A 148 -5.71 0.95 12.77
N PRO A 149 -6.12 1.92 13.62
CA PRO A 149 -7.31 2.73 13.42
C PRO A 149 -7.08 3.90 12.45
N PHE A 150 -6.37 3.64 11.34
CA PHE A 150 -6.10 4.61 10.29
C PHE A 150 -6.66 4.11 8.96
N ALA A 151 -7.05 5.05 8.09
CA ALA A 151 -7.44 4.75 6.74
C ALA A 151 -6.29 4.05 5.97
N ARG A 152 -6.65 3.37 4.88
CA ARG A 152 -5.64 2.89 3.93
C ARG A 152 -4.82 4.09 3.45
N HIS A 153 -3.51 3.92 3.26
CA HIS A 153 -2.63 4.94 2.70
C HIS A 153 -2.52 6.24 3.55
N ALA A 154 -2.77 6.16 4.86
CA ALA A 154 -2.79 7.30 5.75
C ALA A 154 -1.40 7.85 6.14
N ALA A 155 -0.33 7.05 6.04
CA ALA A 155 1.01 7.40 6.52
C ALA A 155 2.11 7.21 5.47
N ASN A 156 3.26 7.83 5.71
CA ASN A 156 4.43 7.77 4.83
C ASN A 156 5.54 6.87 5.40
N GLY A 157 5.61 6.76 6.73
CA GLY A 157 6.52 5.87 7.43
C GLY A 157 5.82 5.14 8.57
N VAL A 158 6.21 3.90 8.82
CA VAL A 158 5.87 3.16 10.04
C VAL A 158 7.17 2.74 10.71
N TRP A 159 7.31 3.13 11.97
CA TRP A 159 8.41 2.77 12.84
C TRP A 159 7.92 1.76 13.87
N ALA A 160 8.39 0.52 13.82
CA ALA A 160 8.00 -0.56 14.73
C ALA A 160 9.22 -1.10 15.48
N CYS A 161 9.83 -0.25 16.30
CA CYS A 161 11.04 -0.60 17.04
C CYS A 161 10.73 -1.42 18.28
N ALA A 162 11.31 -2.62 18.39
CA ALA A 162 11.23 -3.49 19.56
C ALA A 162 9.79 -3.78 20.04
N SER A 163 8.83 -3.78 19.11
CA SER A 163 7.39 -3.93 19.40
C SER A 163 6.80 -5.21 18.82
N LEU A 164 7.11 -5.54 17.56
CA LEU A 164 6.57 -6.71 16.85
C LEU A 164 6.98 -8.05 17.47
N HIS A 165 8.11 -8.13 18.19
CA HIS A 165 8.52 -9.36 18.88
C HIS A 165 7.59 -9.77 20.03
N HIS A 166 6.59 -8.96 20.38
CA HIS A 166 5.59 -9.31 21.39
C HIS A 166 4.40 -10.09 20.81
N LEU A 167 4.36 -10.23 19.48
CA LEU A 167 3.40 -11.08 18.77
C LEU A 167 3.96 -12.51 18.65
N PRO A 168 3.10 -13.53 18.72
CA PRO A 168 3.44 -14.85 18.19
C PRO A 168 3.93 -14.74 16.74
N LYS A 169 4.86 -15.60 16.33
CA LYS A 169 5.40 -15.67 14.97
C LYS A 169 4.29 -15.80 13.92
N THR A 170 3.21 -16.51 14.26
CA THR A 170 2.04 -16.70 13.39
C THR A 170 1.26 -15.42 13.11
N GLU A 171 1.37 -14.41 13.99
CA GLU A 171 0.64 -13.14 13.91
C GLU A 171 1.44 -12.03 13.21
N LEU A 172 2.77 -12.20 13.08
CA LEU A 172 3.64 -11.22 12.42
C LEU A 172 3.18 -10.88 10.98
N PRO A 173 2.83 -11.86 10.11
CA PRO A 173 2.34 -11.53 8.77
C PRO A 173 1.05 -10.69 8.76
N ALA A 174 0.16 -10.88 9.73
CA ALA A 174 -1.07 -10.09 9.81
C ALA A 174 -0.76 -8.64 10.20
N ALA A 175 0.12 -8.43 11.18
CA ALA A 175 0.58 -7.09 11.56
C ALA A 175 1.31 -6.38 10.42
N LEU A 176 2.18 -7.07 9.68
CA LEU A 176 2.89 -6.49 8.54
C LEU A 176 1.93 -6.12 7.39
N ARG A 177 0.91 -6.94 7.10
CA ARG A 177 -0.14 -6.57 6.13
C ARG A 177 -0.94 -5.35 6.56
N GLU A 178 -1.22 -5.22 7.86
CA GLU A 178 -1.90 -4.06 8.39
C GLU A 178 -1.03 -2.79 8.31
N ILE A 179 0.26 -2.91 8.58
CA ILE A 179 1.26 -1.86 8.37
C ILE A 179 1.33 -1.48 6.88
N HIS A 180 1.36 -2.46 5.98
CA HIS A 180 1.33 -2.22 4.54
C HIS A 180 0.06 -1.46 4.13
N ARG A 181 -1.10 -1.82 4.69
CA ARG A 181 -2.39 -1.16 4.39
C ARG A 181 -2.36 0.33 4.71
N VAL A 182 -1.78 0.75 5.83
CA VAL A 182 -1.76 2.16 6.23
C VAL A 182 -0.69 3.00 5.53
N LEU A 183 0.28 2.36 4.86
CA LEU A 183 1.34 3.06 4.13
C LEU A 183 0.91 3.39 2.68
N HIS A 184 1.27 4.59 2.21
CA HIS A 184 1.13 5.01 0.81
C HIS A 184 2.51 5.24 0.20
N HIS A 185 2.99 4.34 -0.66
CA HIS A 185 4.36 4.43 -1.22
C HIS A 185 5.40 4.71 -0.11
N GLY A 186 5.28 3.98 1.01
CA GLY A 186 5.91 4.34 2.27
C GLY A 186 6.91 3.31 2.76
N HIS A 187 7.64 3.68 3.80
CA HIS A 187 8.70 2.85 4.38
C HIS A 187 8.26 2.27 5.72
N VAL A 188 8.64 1.02 5.98
CA VAL A 188 8.53 0.39 7.29
C VAL A 188 9.93 0.14 7.83
N TYR A 189 10.15 0.47 9.10
CA TYR A 189 11.27 -0.06 9.87
C TYR A 189 10.71 -0.96 10.97
N LEU A 190 11.38 -2.08 11.20
CA LEU A 190 11.12 -2.91 12.38
C LEU A 190 12.42 -3.38 13.03
N SER A 191 12.35 -3.58 14.35
CA SER A 191 13.40 -4.29 15.07
C SER A 191 12.84 -5.36 16.01
N VAL A 192 13.45 -6.54 15.97
CA VAL A 192 13.08 -7.71 16.77
C VAL A 192 14.34 -8.39 17.30
N LYS A 193 14.19 -9.18 18.37
CA LYS A 193 15.32 -9.92 18.94
C LYS A 193 15.74 -11.06 18.04
N GLU A 194 17.05 -11.27 17.93
CA GLU A 194 17.60 -12.41 17.23
C GLU A 194 17.33 -13.73 17.98
N GLY A 195 17.07 -14.79 17.22
CA GLY A 195 16.98 -16.18 17.69
C GLY A 195 15.88 -16.94 16.95
N GLN A 196 15.43 -18.07 17.50
CA GLN A 196 14.36 -18.86 16.87
C GLN A 196 13.17 -19.11 17.79
N ALA A 197 13.35 -18.93 19.10
CA ALA A 197 12.38 -19.34 20.11
C ALA A 197 11.27 -18.32 20.37
N GLU A 198 10.14 -18.82 20.85
CA GLU A 198 9.09 -18.05 21.50
C GLU A 198 9.15 -18.32 23.00
N THR A 199 9.33 -17.27 23.80
CA THR A 199 9.59 -17.43 25.24
C THR A 199 8.83 -16.43 26.09
N TRP A 200 8.51 -16.85 27.31
CA TRP A 200 8.07 -15.95 28.37
C TRP A 200 9.27 -15.52 29.20
N ARG A 201 9.44 -14.20 29.37
CA ARG A 201 10.44 -13.63 30.29
C ARG A 201 9.75 -13.05 31.50
N GLN A 202 10.09 -13.57 32.67
CA GLN A 202 9.66 -13.01 33.94
C GLN A 202 10.54 -11.83 34.33
N ASN A 203 9.93 -10.74 34.78
CA ASN A 203 10.63 -9.63 35.41
C ASN A 203 9.73 -9.07 36.52
N GLY A 204 10.22 -9.11 37.76
CA GLY A 204 9.54 -8.56 38.95
C GLY A 204 8.07 -9.00 39.07
N GLY A 205 7.83 -10.31 39.03
CA GLY A 205 6.49 -10.92 39.20
C GLY A 205 5.59 -10.92 37.96
N GLU A 206 5.98 -10.25 36.87
CA GLU A 206 5.18 -10.17 35.63
C GLU A 206 5.89 -10.88 34.47
N ALA A 207 5.12 -11.47 33.55
CA ALA A 207 5.65 -12.19 32.40
C ALA A 207 5.33 -11.47 31.09
N ARG A 208 6.34 -11.32 30.23
CA ARG A 208 6.20 -10.76 28.88
C ARG A 208 6.62 -11.81 27.85
N PHE A 209 5.86 -11.90 26.77
CA PHE A 209 6.16 -12.80 25.67
C PHE A 209 7.14 -12.16 24.70
N PHE A 210 8.04 -12.98 24.14
CA PHE A 210 9.00 -12.59 23.12
C PHE A 210 9.14 -13.70 22.07
N ALA A 211 8.87 -13.37 20.81
CA ALA A 211 9.28 -14.14 19.64
C ALA A 211 10.63 -13.63 19.14
N HIS A 212 11.55 -14.56 18.90
CA HIS A 212 12.89 -14.28 18.38
C HIS A 212 12.97 -14.71 16.92
N TYR A 213 13.69 -13.94 16.09
CA TYR A 213 13.72 -14.14 14.65
C TYR A 213 15.14 -14.24 14.09
N HIS A 214 15.30 -15.08 13.08
CA HIS A 214 16.45 -15.03 12.19
C HIS A 214 16.25 -13.93 11.13
N PRO A 215 17.30 -13.22 10.65
CA PRO A 215 17.17 -12.21 9.60
C PRO A 215 16.35 -12.66 8.39
N ALA A 216 16.63 -13.86 7.87
CA ALA A 216 15.89 -14.44 6.75
C ALA A 216 14.38 -14.64 7.02
N GLU A 217 13.97 -14.90 8.28
CA GLU A 217 12.54 -14.99 8.63
C GLU A 217 11.87 -13.60 8.51
N VAL A 218 12.57 -12.54 8.92
CA VAL A 218 12.10 -11.16 8.85
C VAL A 218 11.99 -10.69 7.39
N GLU A 219 13.02 -10.94 6.59
CA GLU A 219 13.04 -10.61 5.16
C GLU A 219 11.88 -11.29 4.43
N LEU A 220 11.72 -12.60 4.63
CA LEU A 220 10.63 -13.36 4.03
C LEU A 220 9.25 -12.83 4.47
N ALA A 221 9.11 -12.46 5.74
CA ALA A 221 7.86 -11.91 6.25
C ALA A 221 7.52 -10.54 5.62
N LEU A 222 8.51 -9.66 5.45
CA LEU A 222 8.36 -8.39 4.74
C LEU A 222 7.98 -8.61 3.27
N GLU A 223 8.72 -9.46 2.56
CA GLU A 223 8.50 -9.76 1.14
C GLU A 223 7.09 -10.29 0.87
N ARG A 224 6.63 -11.24 1.70
CA ARG A 224 5.28 -11.83 1.61
C ARG A 224 4.17 -10.89 2.05
N SER A 225 4.50 -9.81 2.75
CA SER A 225 3.53 -8.81 3.22
C SER A 225 3.47 -7.56 2.33
N GLY A 226 4.12 -7.60 1.16
CA GLY A 226 4.05 -6.53 0.18
C GLY A 226 5.17 -5.50 0.31
N PHE A 227 6.33 -5.83 0.87
CA PHE A 227 7.47 -4.93 0.93
C PHE A 227 8.64 -5.44 0.10
N HIS A 228 9.38 -4.55 -0.56
CA HIS A 228 10.76 -4.81 -0.97
C HIS A 228 11.67 -4.57 0.24
N VAL A 229 12.51 -5.54 0.59
CA VAL A 229 13.53 -5.35 1.64
C VAL A 229 14.63 -4.43 1.11
N LEU A 230 14.84 -3.30 1.79
CA LEU A 230 15.92 -2.35 1.49
C LEU A 230 17.20 -2.66 2.25
N ASP A 231 17.05 -3.07 3.52
CA ASP A 231 18.15 -3.39 4.42
C ASP A 231 17.66 -4.36 5.50
N CYS A 232 18.51 -5.32 5.87
CA CYS A 232 18.28 -6.22 7.00
C CYS A 232 19.63 -6.55 7.67
N ARG A 233 19.79 -6.16 8.94
CA ARG A 233 21.08 -6.22 9.63
C ARG A 233 20.95 -6.63 11.09
N LEU A 234 22.00 -7.28 11.58
CA LEU A 234 22.18 -7.55 13.00
C LEU A 234 22.93 -6.41 13.68
N THR A 235 22.44 -5.95 14.83
CA THR A 235 23.16 -5.01 15.69
C THR A 235 23.27 -5.55 17.11
N PRO A 236 24.32 -5.20 17.87
CA PRO A 236 24.36 -5.47 19.29
C PRO A 236 23.26 -4.69 20.02
N ASP A 237 22.94 -5.12 21.24
CA ASP A 237 22.03 -4.39 22.12
C ASP A 237 22.62 -3.06 22.59
N ALA A 238 21.91 -1.96 22.38
CA ALA A 238 22.33 -0.64 22.86
C ALA A 238 22.46 -0.57 24.40
N GLY A 239 21.89 -1.52 25.13
CA GLY A 239 22.03 -1.66 26.58
C GLY A 239 23.16 -2.58 27.04
N GLY A 240 24.01 -3.06 26.14
CA GLY A 240 25.17 -3.89 26.48
C GLY A 240 24.82 -5.30 26.95
N ARG A 241 23.59 -5.77 26.73
CA ARG A 241 23.20 -7.16 27.02
C ARG A 241 23.74 -8.10 25.95
N ASP A 242 24.00 -9.35 26.32
CA ASP A 242 24.35 -10.42 25.40
C ASP A 242 23.12 -10.87 24.59
N LEU A 243 22.70 -10.01 23.66
CA LEU A 243 21.65 -10.25 22.69
C LEU A 243 21.89 -9.36 21.46
N ARG A 244 21.38 -9.81 20.31
CA ARG A 244 21.41 -9.06 19.06
C ARG A 244 20.00 -8.71 18.60
N TRP A 245 19.91 -7.65 17.80
CA TRP A 245 18.69 -7.16 17.18
C TRP A 245 18.75 -7.38 15.68
N VAL A 246 17.70 -7.98 15.12
CA VAL A 246 17.43 -7.93 13.69
C VAL A 246 16.72 -6.60 13.41
N ASN A 247 17.32 -5.77 12.59
CA ASN A 247 16.77 -4.47 12.16
C ASN A 247 16.52 -4.56 10.66
N ALA A 248 15.29 -4.32 10.23
CA ALA A 248 14.94 -4.39 8.82
C ALA A 248 14.16 -3.15 8.38
N THR A 249 14.48 -2.67 7.18
CA THR A 249 13.74 -1.60 6.51
C THR A 249 13.16 -2.14 5.21
N GLY A 250 11.87 -1.87 4.97
CA GLY A 250 11.19 -2.24 3.74
C GLY A 250 10.47 -1.06 3.11
N TRP A 251 10.30 -1.11 1.79
CA TRP A 251 9.50 -0.17 1.02
C TRP A 251 8.28 -0.88 0.43
N THR A 252 7.09 -0.30 0.52
CA THR A 252 5.88 -0.88 -0.06
C THR A 252 6.07 -1.22 -1.54
N LYS A 253 5.83 -2.48 -1.92
CA LYS A 253 5.73 -2.93 -3.30
C LYS A 253 4.58 -2.20 -3.96
N LEU A 254 4.89 -1.47 -5.01
CA LEU A 254 3.87 -0.81 -5.81
C LEU A 254 3.32 -1.81 -6.80
N THR A 255 2.01 -1.96 -6.82
CA THR A 255 1.33 -2.43 -8.02
C THR A 255 1.32 -1.24 -8.98
N THR A 256 2.41 -1.06 -9.74
CA THR A 256 2.39 -0.11 -10.85
C THR A 256 1.42 -0.64 -11.91
N PRO A 257 0.52 0.21 -12.44
CA PRO A 257 -0.29 -0.17 -13.58
C PRO A 257 0.62 -0.70 -14.71
N ARG A 258 0.23 -1.82 -15.32
CA ARG A 258 0.95 -2.36 -16.47
C ARG A 258 0.63 -1.50 -17.69
N VAL A 259 1.61 -1.31 -18.57
CA VAL A 259 1.40 -0.65 -19.85
C VAL A 259 1.27 -1.73 -20.91
N GLY A 260 0.24 -1.63 -21.75
CA GLY A 260 0.01 -2.50 -22.89
C GLY A 260 -0.16 -1.70 -24.17
N ALA A 261 0.16 -2.33 -25.29
CA ALA A 261 0.01 -1.78 -26.63
C ALA A 261 -0.96 -2.62 -27.44
N SER A 262 -1.64 -2.02 -28.40
CA SER A 262 -2.54 -2.76 -29.27
C SER A 262 -2.74 -2.09 -30.61
N THR A 263 -3.12 -2.90 -31.60
CA THR A 263 -3.32 -2.46 -32.97
C THR A 263 -4.76 -2.74 -33.40
N VAL A 264 -5.44 -1.71 -33.90
CA VAL A 264 -6.70 -1.86 -34.62
C VAL A 264 -6.37 -1.80 -36.09
N ILE A 265 -6.29 -2.98 -36.71
CA ILE A 265 -5.81 -3.15 -38.08
C ILE A 265 -7.01 -3.13 -39.02
N PHE A 266 -6.97 -2.23 -40.01
CA PHE A 266 -8.00 -2.13 -41.05
C PHE A 266 -7.52 -2.70 -42.39
N ASP A 267 -8.42 -3.36 -43.10
CA ASP A 267 -8.24 -3.71 -44.51
C ASP A 267 -8.69 -2.56 -45.45
N ALA A 268 -8.57 -2.77 -46.76
CA ALA A 268 -8.94 -1.79 -47.77
C ALA A 268 -10.45 -1.49 -47.78
N GLU A 269 -11.27 -2.44 -47.32
CA GLU A 269 -12.72 -2.31 -47.20
C GLU A 269 -13.17 -1.65 -45.88
N GLY A 270 -12.23 -1.27 -45.01
CA GLY A 270 -12.52 -0.63 -43.73
C GLY A 270 -13.02 -1.58 -42.64
N ARG A 271 -12.85 -2.90 -42.83
CA ARG A 271 -13.12 -3.91 -41.80
C ARG A 271 -11.94 -4.01 -40.84
N VAL A 272 -12.22 -4.40 -39.60
CA VAL A 272 -11.23 -4.57 -38.54
C VAL A 272 -10.86 -6.05 -38.38
N LEU A 273 -9.56 -6.33 -38.26
CA LEU A 273 -9.07 -7.66 -37.90
C LEU A 273 -9.28 -7.90 -36.41
N LEU A 274 -9.92 -9.02 -36.08
CA LEU A 274 -9.97 -9.57 -34.73
C LEU A 274 -9.29 -10.94 -34.65
N THR A 275 -8.72 -11.23 -33.49
CA THR A 275 -8.12 -12.51 -33.12
C THR A 275 -8.97 -13.20 -32.07
N ARG A 276 -9.14 -14.53 -32.17
CA ARG A 276 -9.86 -15.33 -31.18
C ARG A 276 -8.89 -16.01 -30.22
N ARG A 277 -8.95 -15.62 -28.96
CA ARG A 277 -7.99 -16.07 -27.93
C ARG A 277 -8.15 -17.56 -27.62
N ALA A 278 -7.04 -18.27 -27.48
CA ALA A 278 -7.03 -19.68 -27.10
C ALA A 278 -7.47 -19.93 -25.65
N ASP A 279 -7.22 -18.99 -24.74
CA ASP A 279 -7.43 -19.16 -23.29
C ASP A 279 -8.89 -19.04 -22.85
N ASN A 280 -9.65 -18.13 -23.45
CA ASN A 280 -11.03 -17.82 -23.06
C ASN A 280 -12.02 -17.80 -24.23
N GLY A 281 -11.55 -17.99 -25.47
CA GLY A 281 -12.39 -18.03 -26.67
C GLY A 281 -13.00 -16.68 -27.09
N GLN A 282 -12.65 -15.57 -26.46
CA GLN A 282 -13.20 -14.26 -26.79
C GLN A 282 -12.46 -13.62 -27.97
N TRP A 283 -13.17 -12.82 -28.76
CA TRP A 283 -12.56 -12.01 -29.82
C TRP A 283 -11.89 -10.77 -29.24
N CYS A 284 -10.72 -10.41 -29.74
CA CYS A 284 -10.01 -9.20 -29.34
C CYS A 284 -9.28 -8.56 -30.53
N VAL A 285 -8.76 -7.35 -30.30
CA VAL A 285 -7.79 -6.75 -31.22
C VAL A 285 -6.40 -7.21 -30.74
N PRO A 286 -5.43 -7.43 -31.66
CA PRO A 286 -4.09 -7.86 -31.28
C PRO A 286 -3.41 -6.90 -30.32
N GLY A 287 -2.66 -7.43 -29.35
CA GLY A 287 -1.87 -6.63 -28.43
C GLY A 287 -1.51 -7.30 -27.12
N GLY A 288 -0.37 -6.90 -26.58
CA GLY A 288 0.16 -7.39 -25.31
C GLY A 288 0.85 -6.30 -24.49
N HIS A 289 1.82 -6.71 -23.68
CA HIS A 289 2.46 -5.83 -22.70
C HIS A 289 3.69 -5.16 -23.29
N LEU A 290 4.01 -3.97 -22.77
CA LEU A 290 5.29 -3.32 -23.04
C LEU A 290 6.42 -4.11 -22.36
N ASP A 291 7.40 -4.55 -23.15
CA ASP A 291 8.62 -5.16 -22.64
C ASP A 291 9.68 -4.13 -22.26
N PHE A 292 10.65 -4.56 -21.44
CA PHE A 292 11.71 -3.67 -21.01
C PHE A 292 12.64 -3.31 -22.18
N GLY A 293 12.81 -2.02 -22.44
CA GLY A 293 13.76 -1.50 -23.43
C GLY A 293 13.17 -1.23 -24.81
N GLU A 294 11.87 -1.43 -25.02
CA GLU A 294 11.17 -1.05 -26.26
C GLU A 294 10.27 0.19 -26.07
N THR A 295 9.95 0.86 -27.18
CA THR A 295 8.93 1.92 -27.25
C THR A 295 7.52 1.31 -27.33
N ILE A 296 6.49 2.10 -27.03
CA ILE A 296 5.11 1.60 -27.07
C ILE A 296 4.65 1.26 -28.50
N GLU A 297 5.20 1.96 -29.50
CA GLU A 297 5.00 1.67 -30.92
C GLU A 297 5.66 0.34 -31.30
N GLN A 298 6.89 0.09 -30.83
CA GLN A 298 7.58 -1.19 -31.05
C GLN A 298 6.80 -2.36 -30.44
N ALA A 299 6.29 -2.20 -29.22
CA ALA A 299 5.43 -3.19 -28.60
C ALA A 299 4.18 -3.48 -29.46
N ALA A 300 3.50 -2.44 -29.95
CA ALA A 300 2.32 -2.61 -30.79
C ALA A 300 2.62 -3.39 -32.08
N LEU A 301 3.74 -3.08 -32.75
CA LEU A 301 4.15 -3.72 -33.99
C LEU A 301 4.63 -5.17 -33.76
N ARG A 302 5.37 -5.42 -32.68
CA ARG A 302 5.82 -6.75 -32.27
C ARG A 302 4.63 -7.67 -32.00
N GLU A 303 3.72 -7.25 -31.12
CA GLU A 303 2.53 -8.02 -30.74
C GLU A 303 1.63 -8.30 -31.96
N ALA A 304 1.44 -7.31 -32.84
CA ALA A 304 0.70 -7.53 -34.09
C ALA A 304 1.34 -8.64 -34.95
N PHE A 305 2.67 -8.64 -35.07
CA PHE A 305 3.38 -9.64 -35.84
C PHE A 305 3.38 -11.02 -35.16
N GLU A 306 3.60 -11.09 -33.86
CA GLU A 306 3.63 -12.33 -33.08
C GLU A 306 2.25 -13.02 -33.08
N GLU A 307 1.17 -12.26 -32.84
CA GLU A 307 -0.18 -12.83 -32.76
C GLU A 307 -0.79 -13.15 -34.13
N THR A 308 -0.46 -12.38 -35.17
CA THR A 308 -1.16 -12.47 -36.47
C THR A 308 -0.28 -12.89 -37.64
N GLY A 309 1.04 -12.76 -37.55
CA GLY A 309 1.95 -12.91 -38.70
C GLY A 309 1.93 -11.73 -39.69
N LEU A 310 1.18 -10.67 -39.42
CA LEU A 310 1.12 -9.47 -40.26
C LEU A 310 2.16 -8.43 -39.86
N ARG A 311 2.78 -7.80 -40.85
CA ARG A 311 3.52 -6.56 -40.71
C ARG A 311 2.56 -5.40 -40.97
N VAL A 312 2.49 -4.48 -40.02
CA VAL A 312 1.57 -3.35 -40.06
C VAL A 312 2.32 -2.04 -39.94
N GLU A 313 1.72 -0.96 -40.44
CA GLU A 313 2.17 0.41 -40.22
C GLU A 313 1.18 1.14 -39.32
N ILE A 314 1.68 1.87 -38.32
CA ILE A 314 0.87 2.75 -37.47
C ILE A 314 0.51 3.99 -38.27
N GLU A 315 -0.78 4.23 -38.47
CA GLU A 315 -1.28 5.45 -39.13
C GLU A 315 -1.41 6.59 -38.12
N ARG A 316 -1.91 6.29 -36.92
CA ARG A 316 -2.07 7.26 -35.82
C ARG A 316 -2.31 6.58 -34.47
N LEU A 317 -2.11 7.33 -33.39
CA LEU A 317 -2.68 7.02 -32.08
C LEU A 317 -4.21 7.10 -32.14
N SER A 318 -4.89 6.07 -31.67
CA SER A 318 -6.35 6.02 -31.57
C SER A 318 -6.87 6.45 -30.21
N GLY A 319 -6.12 6.15 -29.14
CA GLY A 319 -6.48 6.56 -27.79
C GLY A 319 -5.72 5.82 -26.70
N MET A 320 -5.89 6.30 -25.46
CA MET A 320 -5.33 5.72 -24.24
C MET A 320 -6.47 5.34 -23.28
N TYR A 321 -6.41 4.13 -22.73
CA TYR A 321 -7.51 3.56 -21.95
C TYR A 321 -7.00 3.04 -20.62
N SER A 322 -7.66 3.43 -19.54
CA SER A 322 -7.42 2.88 -18.20
C SER A 322 -8.41 1.77 -17.93
N VAL A 323 -7.92 0.57 -17.61
CA VAL A 323 -8.76 -0.60 -17.36
C VAL A 323 -8.43 -1.17 -16.00
N HIS A 324 -9.43 -1.20 -15.13
CA HIS A 324 -9.34 -1.80 -13.80
C HIS A 324 -9.84 -3.24 -13.88
N TYR A 325 -8.99 -4.22 -13.60
CA TYR A 325 -9.36 -5.63 -13.46
C TYR A 325 -9.37 -6.01 -11.97
N PRO A 326 -10.45 -5.75 -11.23
CA PRO A 326 -10.51 -6.05 -9.81
C PRO A 326 -10.44 -7.57 -9.58
N ALA A 327 -9.62 -8.00 -8.61
CA ALA A 327 -9.35 -9.42 -8.36
C ALA A 327 -10.59 -10.27 -8.02
N HIS A 328 -11.63 -9.65 -7.46
CA HIS A 328 -12.88 -10.35 -7.13
C HIS A 328 -13.78 -10.60 -8.34
N ILE A 329 -13.56 -9.88 -9.45
CA ILE A 329 -14.26 -10.08 -10.73
C ILE A 329 -13.38 -10.89 -11.70
N PHE A 330 -12.07 -10.63 -11.70
CA PHE A 330 -11.07 -11.27 -12.58
C PHE A 330 -9.95 -11.94 -11.75
N PRO A 331 -10.25 -13.07 -11.08
CA PRO A 331 -9.29 -13.76 -10.21
C PRO A 331 -8.03 -14.23 -10.96
N GLU A 332 -8.17 -14.66 -12.22
CA GLU A 332 -7.07 -15.00 -13.12
C GLU A 332 -6.16 -13.79 -13.41
N ARG A 333 -6.71 -12.58 -13.31
CA ARG A 333 -5.96 -11.34 -13.48
C ARG A 333 -5.30 -10.82 -12.20
N LYS A 334 -5.49 -11.48 -11.06
CA LYS A 334 -4.85 -11.18 -9.76
C LYS A 334 -5.00 -9.73 -9.27
N GLY A 335 -6.01 -8.99 -9.75
CA GLY A 335 -6.16 -7.58 -9.41
C GLY A 335 -5.08 -6.72 -10.08
N ARG A 336 -5.37 -6.16 -11.26
CA ARG A 336 -4.39 -5.33 -11.98
C ARG A 336 -5.03 -4.13 -12.65
N ASP A 337 -4.33 -3.01 -12.59
CA ASP A 337 -4.58 -1.84 -13.44
C ASP A 337 -3.75 -1.94 -14.69
N VAL A 338 -4.35 -1.66 -15.84
CA VAL A 338 -3.66 -1.64 -17.13
C VAL A 338 -3.96 -0.33 -17.85
N PHE A 339 -2.91 0.35 -18.30
CA PHE A 339 -3.00 1.43 -19.29
C PHE A 339 -2.72 0.85 -20.67
N ILE A 340 -3.70 0.96 -21.57
CA ILE A 340 -3.59 0.43 -22.93
C ILE A 340 -3.49 1.60 -23.90
N VAL A 341 -2.40 1.64 -24.67
CA VAL A 341 -2.23 2.55 -25.80
C VAL A 341 -2.67 1.81 -27.06
N THR A 342 -3.62 2.38 -27.79
CA THR A 342 -4.18 1.73 -28.99
C THR A 342 -3.85 2.56 -30.23
N PHE A 343 -3.32 1.89 -31.24
CA PHE A 343 -2.99 2.49 -32.54
C PHE A 343 -3.95 2.03 -33.62
N ARG A 344 -4.24 2.91 -34.57
CA ARG A 344 -4.87 2.54 -35.84
C ARG A 344 -3.76 2.15 -36.80
N CYS A 345 -3.92 0.98 -37.42
CA CYS A 345 -2.90 0.43 -38.30
C CYS A 345 -3.49 -0.04 -39.63
N ARG A 346 -2.64 -0.12 -40.64
CA ARG A 346 -2.93 -0.77 -41.92
C ARG A 346 -1.92 -1.88 -42.21
N VAL A 347 -2.32 -2.87 -42.98
CA VAL A 347 -1.44 -3.97 -43.38
C VAL A 347 -0.44 -3.49 -44.44
N ILE A 348 0.84 -3.83 -44.26
CA ILE A 348 1.91 -3.56 -45.24
C ILE A 348 2.61 -4.85 -45.72
N GLY A 349 2.33 -5.99 -45.11
CA GLY A 349 2.80 -7.30 -45.58
C GLY A 349 2.60 -8.41 -44.57
N GLY A 350 3.18 -9.58 -44.85
CA GLY A 350 2.99 -10.78 -44.02
C GLY A 350 1.73 -11.56 -44.39
N SER A 351 1.42 -12.60 -43.62
CA SER A 351 0.27 -13.47 -43.85
C SER A 351 -0.31 -13.95 -42.52
N LEU A 352 -1.63 -14.00 -42.44
CA LEU A 352 -2.33 -14.46 -41.24
C LEU A 352 -1.89 -15.89 -40.89
N THR A 353 -1.35 -16.04 -39.68
CA THR A 353 -0.76 -17.30 -39.21
C THR A 353 -1.24 -17.58 -37.79
N LEU A 354 -1.92 -18.72 -37.59
CA LEU A 354 -2.38 -19.16 -36.28
C LEU A 354 -1.21 -19.60 -35.40
N ASN A 355 -1.37 -19.51 -34.09
CA ASN A 355 -0.37 -19.90 -33.09
C ASN A 355 -1.06 -20.41 -31.81
N GLU A 356 -0.29 -20.62 -30.74
CA GLU A 356 -0.80 -21.13 -29.46
C GLU A 356 -1.73 -20.13 -28.74
N GLU A 357 -1.66 -18.84 -29.08
CA GLU A 357 -2.46 -17.78 -28.47
C GLU A 357 -3.73 -17.45 -29.26
N VAL A 358 -3.71 -17.64 -30.58
CA VAL A 358 -4.78 -17.27 -31.51
C VAL A 358 -5.28 -18.48 -32.29
N THR A 359 -6.56 -18.78 -32.10
CA THR A 359 -7.25 -19.94 -32.68
C THR A 359 -8.02 -19.63 -33.96
N GLU A 360 -8.36 -18.36 -34.19
CA GLU A 360 -9.15 -17.91 -35.33
C GLU A 360 -8.89 -16.44 -35.65
N PHE A 361 -9.06 -16.05 -36.91
CA PHE A 361 -9.04 -14.67 -37.37
C PHE A 361 -10.36 -14.33 -38.05
N GLY A 362 -10.79 -13.07 -37.95
CA GLY A 362 -11.94 -12.58 -38.72
C GLY A 362 -11.85 -11.09 -39.02
N TRP A 363 -12.37 -10.71 -40.19
CA TRP A 363 -12.54 -9.32 -40.60
C TRP A 363 -13.98 -8.91 -40.37
N PHE A 364 -14.19 -7.90 -39.54
CA PHE A 364 -15.52 -7.48 -39.09
C PHE A 364 -15.80 -6.03 -39.44
N ASP A 365 -17.07 -5.68 -39.65
CA ASP A 365 -17.48 -4.28 -39.69
C ASP A 365 -17.31 -3.68 -38.27
N PRO A 366 -16.62 -2.53 -38.11
CA PRO A 366 -16.47 -1.85 -36.81
C PRO A 366 -17.78 -1.57 -36.07
N HIS A 367 -18.90 -1.47 -36.79
CA HIS A 367 -20.24 -1.22 -36.25
C HIS A 367 -21.05 -2.51 -36.06
N ASN A 368 -20.58 -3.65 -36.57
CA ASN A 368 -21.21 -4.97 -36.42
C ASN A 368 -20.21 -6.01 -35.88
N LEU A 369 -19.76 -5.77 -34.65
CA LEU A 369 -18.77 -6.61 -33.95
C LEU A 369 -19.40 -7.82 -33.24
N PRO A 370 -18.68 -8.94 -33.14
CA PRO A 370 -19.20 -10.17 -32.53
C PRO A 370 -19.63 -9.97 -31.07
N PRO A 371 -20.63 -10.74 -30.59
CA PRO A 371 -21.19 -10.58 -29.25
C PRO A 371 -20.21 -11.01 -28.14
N ASP A 372 -19.30 -11.94 -28.42
CA ASP A 372 -18.26 -12.45 -27.52
C ASP A 372 -16.94 -11.66 -27.60
N LEU A 373 -17.01 -10.39 -28.01
CA LEU A 373 -15.88 -9.46 -27.99
C LEU A 373 -15.42 -9.16 -26.55
N LEU A 374 -14.11 -9.23 -26.33
CA LEU A 374 -13.46 -8.96 -25.04
C LEU A 374 -13.78 -7.54 -24.56
N LEU A 375 -14.15 -7.44 -23.28
CA LEU A 375 -14.85 -6.31 -22.66
C LEU A 375 -14.50 -4.93 -23.26
N ASN A 376 -13.40 -4.30 -22.95
CA ASN A 376 -13.06 -2.93 -23.33
C ASN A 376 -12.68 -2.68 -24.81
N HIS A 377 -12.84 -3.67 -25.72
CA HIS A 377 -12.36 -3.57 -27.10
C HIS A 377 -13.30 -2.80 -28.03
N ARG A 378 -14.62 -2.85 -27.80
CA ARG A 378 -15.60 -2.15 -28.65
C ARG A 378 -15.29 -0.65 -28.77
N ARG A 379 -15.00 0.00 -27.64
CA ARG A 379 -14.68 1.44 -27.60
C ARG A 379 -13.41 1.75 -28.41
N ARG A 380 -12.37 0.94 -28.22
CA ARG A 380 -11.07 1.08 -28.91
C ARG A 380 -11.21 0.97 -30.42
N ILE A 381 -12.03 0.03 -30.89
CA ILE A 381 -12.31 -0.16 -32.32
C ILE A 381 -13.06 1.04 -32.89
N LEU A 382 -14.10 1.52 -32.20
CA LEU A 382 -14.88 2.69 -32.66
C LEU A 382 -14.03 3.97 -32.71
N ASP A 383 -13.20 4.21 -31.69
CA ASP A 383 -12.29 5.37 -31.66
C ASP A 383 -11.23 5.30 -32.78
N ALA A 384 -10.77 4.10 -33.13
CA ALA A 384 -9.87 3.89 -34.27
C ALA A 384 -10.57 3.98 -35.64
N ALA A 385 -11.87 3.67 -35.71
CA ALA A 385 -12.68 3.79 -36.93
C ALA A 385 -13.14 5.23 -37.19
N ALA A 386 -13.17 6.08 -36.16
CA ALA A 386 -13.52 7.49 -36.32
C ALA A 386 -12.55 8.22 -37.27
N LEU A 387 -13.10 9.05 -38.16
CA LEU A 387 -12.35 9.82 -39.17
C LEU A 387 -11.55 10.99 -38.56
N SER A 388 -11.77 11.31 -37.29
CA SER A 388 -11.11 12.39 -36.56
C SER A 388 -10.30 11.81 -35.40
N ALA A 389 -9.15 12.39 -35.09
CA ALA A 389 -8.46 12.10 -33.83
C ALA A 389 -9.42 12.43 -32.65
N PRO A 390 -9.33 11.72 -31.52
CA PRO A 390 -10.02 12.14 -30.30
C PRO A 390 -9.65 13.61 -29.99
N PRO A 391 -10.60 14.45 -29.54
CA PRO A 391 -10.25 15.79 -29.09
C PRO A 391 -9.22 15.71 -27.96
N ASP A 392 -8.19 16.56 -28.04
CA ASP A 392 -7.05 16.67 -27.11
C ASP A 392 -7.45 16.86 -25.64
#